data_AF-A0A4R4UWJ7-F1
#
_entry.id   AF-A0A4R4UWJ7-F1
#
_cell.length_a   1.000
_cell.length_b   1.000
_cell.length_c   1.000
_cell.angle_alpha   90.00
_cell.angle_beta   90.00
_cell.angle_gamma   90.00
#
_symmetry.space_group_name_H-M   'P 1'
#
loop_
_entity.id
_entity.type
_entity.pdbx_description
1 polymer ?
#
loop_
_entity_poly.entity_id
_entity_poly.type
_entity_poly.pdbx_seq_one_letter_code
_entity_poly.pdbx_strand_id
1 'polypeptide(L)' 'MAGLDLRLGDMVRERRRELGLTQAEVARLAGITQPAPSRIEGGGGVPTLAMLDRIAKTAREATDP' A
#
# COMPACT_ATOMS: atom_id res chain seq x y z
N MET A 1 -1.31 -15.63 -14.54
CA MET A 1 -0.30 -14.68 -14.01
C MET A 1 -0.42 -14.57 -12.48
N ALA A 2 -0.25 -15.65 -11.72
CA ALA A 2 -0.48 -15.62 -10.26
C ALA A 2 0.66 -14.98 -9.43
N GLY A 3 1.84 -14.73 -10.03
CA GLY A 3 3.02 -14.26 -9.29
C GLY A 3 3.29 -12.76 -9.31
N LEU A 4 2.56 -11.97 -10.10
CA LEU A 4 2.75 -10.52 -10.15
C LEU A 4 1.99 -9.83 -9.01
N ASP A 5 0.74 -10.25 -8.78
CA ASP A 5 -0.14 -9.66 -7.76
C ASP A 5 0.38 -9.88 -6.34
N LEU A 6 0.97 -11.06 -6.07
CA LEU A 6 1.64 -11.36 -4.80
C LEU A 6 2.86 -10.46 -4.58
N ARG A 7 3.73 -10.31 -5.58
CA ARG A 7 4.92 -9.45 -5.47
C ARG A 7 4.54 -7.98 -5.24
N LEU A 8 3.50 -7.49 -5.92
CA LEU A 8 3.00 -6.14 -5.70
C LEU A 8 2.39 -5.98 -4.30
N GLY A 9 1.64 -6.98 -3.83
CA GLY A 9 1.10 -7.02 -2.47
C GLY A 9 2.19 -6.96 -1.39
N ASP A 10 3.28 -7.71 -1.59
CA ASP A 10 4.43 -7.71 -0.69
C ASP A 10 5.12 -6.34 -0.66
N MET A 11 5.35 -5.72 -1.82
CA MET A 11 5.94 -4.38 -1.91
C MET A 11 5.08 -3.32 -1.20
N VAL A 12 3.75 -3.40 -1.34
CA VAL A 12 2.81 -2.52 -0.65
C VAL A 12 2.88 -2.72 0.87
N ARG A 13 2.93 -3.98 1.33
CA ARG A 13 3.04 -4.33 2.75
C ARG A 13 4.34 -3.85 3.37
N GLU A 14 5.46 -4.08 2.70
CA GLU A 14 6.79 -3.65 3.14
C GLU A 14 6.82 -2.13 3.28
N ARG A 15 6.40 -1.41 2.23
CA ARG A 15 6.44 0.05 2.27
C ARG A 15 5.53 0.64 3.37
N ARG A 16 4.35 0.06 3.56
CA ARG A 16 3.45 0.45 4.65
C ARG A 16 4.13 0.29 6.02
N ARG A 17 4.84 -0.82 6.23
CA ARG A 17 5.56 -1.12 7.48
C ARG A 17 6.73 -0.16 7.71
N GLU A 18 7.50 0.16 6.68
CA GLU A 18 8.58 1.15 6.75
C GLU A 18 8.08 2.53 7.19
N LEU A 19 6.86 2.89 6.82
CA LEU A 19 6.20 4.14 7.20
C LEU A 19 5.51 4.07 8.58
N GLY A 20 5.56 2.94 9.28
CA GLY A 20 4.89 2.74 10.57
C GLY A 20 3.36 2.73 10.49
N LEU A 21 2.79 2.56 9.29
CA LEU A 21 1.35 2.67 9.07
C LEU A 21 0.64 1.32 9.25
N THR A 22 -0.59 1.36 9.75
CA THR A 22 -1.55 0.26 9.73
C THR A 22 -2.29 0.21 8.39
N GLN A 23 -2.88 -0.93 8.06
CA GLN A 23 -3.74 -1.05 6.86
C GLN A 23 -4.94 -0.08 6.90
N ALA A 24 -5.46 0.20 8.10
CA ALA A 24 -6.56 1.16 8.28
C ALA A 24 -6.11 2.60 8.01
N GLU A 25 -4.90 2.97 8.43
CA GLU A 25 -4.33 4.28 8.11
C GLU A 25 -4.05 4.43 6.63
N VAL A 26 -3.52 3.40 5.96
CA VAL A 26 -3.38 3.41 4.49
C VAL A 26 -4.74 3.55 3.81
N ALA A 27 -5.77 2.85 4.25
CA ALA A 27 -7.11 2.98 3.69
C ALA A 27 -7.68 4.39 3.85
N ARG A 28 -7.61 4.93 5.08
CA ARG A 28 -8.04 6.31 5.39
C ARG A 28 -7.28 7.32 4.54
N LEU A 29 -5.96 7.19 4.48
CA LEU A 29 -5.10 8.06 3.71
C LEU A 29 -5.39 7.93 2.22
N ALA A 30 -5.65 6.75 1.67
CA ALA A 30 -5.94 6.54 0.25
C ALA A 30 -7.40 6.91 -0.15
N GLY A 31 -8.28 7.19 0.81
CA GLY A 31 -9.69 7.47 0.54
C GLY A 31 -10.45 6.23 0.07
N ILE A 32 -10.07 5.05 0.56
CA ILE A 32 -10.65 3.76 0.20
C ILE A 32 -11.10 3.00 1.46
N THR A 33 -11.74 1.86 1.26
CA THR A 33 -12.15 0.99 2.37
C THR A 33 -11.00 0.13 2.89
N GLN A 34 -11.01 -0.16 4.19
CA GLN A 34 -10.00 -0.98 4.87
C GLN A 34 -9.83 -2.41 4.31
N PRO A 35 -10.85 -3.09 3.75
CA PRO A 35 -10.67 -4.38 3.09
C PRO A 35 -9.78 -4.34 1.85
N ALA A 36 -9.60 -3.18 1.21
CA ALA A 36 -8.81 -3.07 -0.01
C ALA A 36 -7.30 -3.30 0.24
N PRO A 37 -6.63 -2.62 1.19
CA PRO A 37 -5.24 -2.93 1.56
C PRO A 37 -5.04 -4.38 1.98
N SER A 38 -5.96 -4.95 2.76
CA SER A 38 -5.87 -6.35 3.20
C SER A 38 -5.86 -7.34 2.03
N ARG A 39 -6.77 -7.14 1.05
CA ARG A 39 -6.82 -7.99 -0.15
C ARG A 39 -5.57 -7.85 -1.01
N ILE A 40 -5.07 -6.63 -1.18
CA ILE A 40 -3.89 -6.34 -2.00
C ILE A 40 -2.63 -6.96 -1.38
N GLU A 41 -2.41 -6.75 -0.08
CA GLU A 41 -1.27 -7.34 0.63
C GLU A 41 -1.35 -8.88 0.71
N GLY A 42 -2.54 -9.46 0.56
CA GLY A 42 -2.76 -10.90 0.43
C GLY A 42 -2.66 -11.44 -1.00
N GLY A 43 -2.28 -10.61 -1.99
CA GLY A 43 -2.19 -11.00 -3.41
C GLY A 43 -3.53 -11.22 -4.10
N GLY A 44 -4.64 -10.81 -3.48
CA GLY A 44 -5.99 -10.97 -4.01
C GLY A 44 -6.45 -9.83 -4.92
N GLY A 45 -5.57 -8.91 -5.31
CA GLY A 45 -5.94 -7.81 -6.20
C GLY A 45 -4.78 -6.87 -6.52
N VAL A 46 -4.91 -6.16 -7.64
CA VAL A 46 -3.92 -5.18 -8.12
C VAL A 46 -4.19 -3.83 -7.44
N PRO A 47 -3.18 -3.20 -6.79
CA PRO A 47 -3.33 -1.86 -6.24
C PRO A 47 -3.58 -0.83 -7.34
N THR A 48 -4.44 0.14 -7.06
CA THR A 48 -4.67 1.27 -7.99
C THR A 48 -3.48 2.23 -7.97
N LEU A 49 -3.28 2.96 -9.06
CA LEU A 49 -2.27 4.05 -9.11
C LEU A 49 -2.47 5.07 -8.00
N ALA A 50 -3.72 5.38 -7.64
CA ALA A 50 -4.03 6.29 -6.53
C ALA A 50 -3.53 5.76 -5.18
N MET A 51 -3.66 4.45 -4.93
CA MET A 51 -3.11 3.83 -3.72
C MET A 51 -1.58 3.87 -3.72
N LEU A 52 -0.95 3.50 -4.85
CA LEU A 52 0.51 3.52 -5.00
C LEU A 52 1.08 4.92 -4.80
N ASP A 53 0.46 5.95 -5.40
CA ASP A 53 0.89 7.34 -5.28
C ASP A 53 0.80 7.84 -3.83
N ARG A 54 -0.25 7.48 -3.09
CA ARG A 54 -0.36 7.89 -1.68
C ARG A 54 0.67 7.21 -0.78
N ILE A 55 0.93 5.92 -0.98
CA ILE A 55 2.01 5.19 -0.29
C ILE A 55 3.38 5.81 -0.64
N ALA A 56 3.58 6.21 -1.90
CA ALA A 56 4.78 6.89 -2.37
C ALA A 56 4.86 8.38 -1.98
N LYS A 57 3.78 8.99 -1.48
CA LYS A 57 3.78 10.40 -1.05
C LYS A 57 4.18 10.53 0.42
N THR A 58 3.71 9.64 1.29
CA THR A 58 4.17 9.58 2.70
C THR A 58 5.67 9.24 2.80
N ALA A 59 6.21 8.57 1.78
CA ALA A 59 7.63 8.35 1.59
C ALA A 59 8.47 9.63 1.50
N ARG A 60 7.99 10.60 0.72
CA ARG A 60 8.76 11.81 0.39
C ARG A 60 8.83 12.80 1.54
N GLU A 61 7.85 12.79 2.45
CA GLU A 61 7.87 13.63 3.64
C GLU A 61 8.81 13.10 4.74
N ALA A 62 9.19 11.81 4.69
CA ALA A 62 10.15 11.20 5.62
C ALA A 62 11.58 11.09 5.04
N THR A 63 11.82 11.61 3.83
CA THR A 63 13.12 11.55 3.14
C THR A 63 13.45 12.88 2.46
N ASP A 64 13.13 13.98 3.14
CA ASP A 64 13.77 15.28 2.90
C ASP A 64 14.67 15.57 4.12
N PRO A 65 16.00 15.76 3.93
CA PRO A 65 16.92 16.09 5.01
C PRO A 65 16.72 17.48 5.61
#